data_AF-A0A9E5KEI7-F1
#
_entry.id   AF-A0A9E5KEI7-F1
#
_cell.length_a   1.000
_cell.length_b   1.000
_cell.length_c   1.000
_cell.angle_alpha   90.00
_cell.angle_beta   90.00
_cell.angle_gamma   90.00
#
_symmetry.space_group_name_H-M   'P 1'
#
loop_
_entity.id
_entity.type
_entity.pdbx_description
1 polymer ?
#
loop_
_entity_poly.entity_id
_entity_poly.type
_entity_poly.pdbx_seq_one_letter_code
_entity_poly.pdbx_strand_id
1 'polypeptide(L)'
;MFSGPAVILVLKIAVSAVTLLLAASLVALRFKKVRLHGLINAIAFGLTYATLFGLELLIRLIQPNVFAFIQDNPDSLARLRLHLGFAIPAALMMPVMLWTGYYGPRRVHLTLAGIFGIVWLGTWLTGVIGLPHD
;
A
#
# COMPACT_ATOMS: atom_id res chain seq x y z
N MET A 1 -14.52 19.54 -8.06
CA MET A 1 -14.09 18.33 -8.80
C MET A 1 -12.68 18.02 -8.36
N PHE A 2 -12.37 16.79 -7.96
CA PHE A 2 -10.98 16.41 -7.66
C PHE A 2 -10.21 16.29 -8.98
N SER A 3 -9.01 16.87 -9.05
CA SER A 3 -8.11 16.66 -10.18
C SER A 3 -7.35 15.35 -9.98
N GLY A 4 -7.01 14.67 -11.08
CA GLY A 4 -6.20 13.46 -11.05
C GLY A 4 -4.90 13.60 -10.24
N PRO A 5 -4.10 14.66 -10.49
CA PRO A 5 -2.91 14.97 -9.68
C PRO A 5 -3.19 15.09 -8.18
N ALA A 6 -4.29 15.75 -7.79
CA ALA A 6 -4.67 15.88 -6.38
C ALA A 6 -5.02 14.52 -5.76
N VAL A 7 -5.70 13.63 -6.50
CA VAL A 7 -5.96 12.26 -6.03
C VAL A 7 -4.66 11.50 -5.80
N ILE A 8 -3.69 11.62 -6.71
CA ILE A 8 -2.38 10.97 -6.54
C ILE A 8 -1.67 11.52 -5.30
N LEU A 9 -1.65 12.84 -5.11
CA LEU A 9 -1.04 13.44 -3.93
C LEU A 9 -1.65 12.89 -2.63
N VAL A 10 -2.98 12.77 -2.57
CA VAL A 10 -3.67 12.16 -1.42
C VAL A 10 -3.25 10.69 -1.23
N LEU A 11 -3.18 9.90 -2.31
CA LEU A 11 -2.73 8.51 -2.24
C LEU A 11 -1.27 8.40 -1.75
N LYS A 12 -0.38 9.29 -2.18
CA LYS A 12 1.02 9.33 -1.72
C LYS A 12 1.12 9.61 -0.22
N ILE A 13 0.31 10.54 0.29
CA ILE A 13 0.22 10.85 1.71
C ILE A 13 -0.31 9.64 2.48
N ALA A 14 -1.39 9.02 2.00
CA ALA A 14 -2.00 7.85 2.63
C ALA A 14 -1.00 6.66 2.71
N VAL A 15 -0.34 6.33 1.60
CA VAL A 15 0.66 5.25 1.56
C VAL A 15 1.85 5.57 2.46
N SER A 16 2.31 6.83 2.52
CA SER A 16 3.38 7.23 3.43
C SER A 16 2.98 7.09 4.90
N ALA A 17 1.75 7.48 5.25
CA ALA A 17 1.23 7.30 6.62
C ALA A 17 1.17 5.81 7.00
N VAL A 18 0.70 4.94 6.10
CA VAL A 18 0.71 3.49 6.33
C VAL A 18 2.14 2.95 6.48
N THR A 19 3.09 3.41 5.67
CA THR A 19 4.51 3.03 5.81
C THR A 19 5.07 3.41 7.19
N LEU A 20 4.73 4.60 7.71
CA LEU A 20 5.12 5.02 9.05
C LEU A 20 4.48 4.14 10.14
N LEU A 21 3.20 3.76 9.99
CA LEU A 21 2.55 2.82 10.90
C LEU A 21 3.25 1.44 10.86
N LEU A 22 3.61 0.95 9.68
CA LEU A 22 4.36 -0.31 9.56
C LEU A 22 5.73 -0.23 10.23
N ALA A 23 6.47 0.87 10.06
CA ALA A 23 7.72 1.10 10.77
C ALA A 23 7.53 1.13 12.30
N ALA A 24 6.49 1.83 12.79
CA ALA A 24 6.13 1.85 14.20
C ALA A 24 5.75 0.45 14.73
N SER A 25 5.12 -0.39 13.92
CA SER A 25 4.81 -1.79 14.27
C SER A 25 6.08 -2.61 14.52
N LEU A 26 7.16 -2.36 13.76
CA LEU A 26 8.44 -3.04 13.94
C LEU A 26 9.15 -2.55 15.20
N VAL A 27 9.03 -1.25 15.50
CA VAL A 27 9.49 -0.68 16.77
C VAL A 27 8.76 -1.35 17.95
N ALA A 28 7.45 -1.58 17.87
CA ALA A 28 6.71 -2.30 18.90
C ALA A 28 7.25 -3.73 19.13
N LEU A 29 7.66 -4.43 18.06
CA LEU A 29 8.35 -5.74 18.18
C LEU A 29 9.70 -5.64 18.88
N ARG A 30 10.47 -4.58 18.62
CA ARG A 30 11.75 -4.34 19.31
C ARG A 30 11.55 -4.23 20.82
N PHE A 31 10.43 -3.65 21.26
CA PHE A 31 10.01 -3.59 22.66
C PHE A 31 9.24 -4.83 23.14
N LYS A 32 9.25 -5.93 22.39
CA LYS A 32 8.54 -7.20 22.70
C LYS A 32 7.02 -7.06 22.86
N LYS A 33 6.41 -5.97 22.38
CA LYS A 33 4.96 -5.72 22.45
C LYS A 33 4.24 -6.36 21.25
N VAL A 34 4.16 -7.69 21.25
CA VAL A 34 3.60 -8.47 20.12
C VAL A 34 2.13 -8.14 19.84
N ARG A 35 1.32 -7.94 20.88
CA ARG A 35 -0.10 -7.53 20.70
C ARG A 35 -0.23 -6.17 20.02
N LEU A 36 0.64 -5.22 20.37
CA LEU A 36 0.66 -3.90 19.76
C LEU A 36 1.09 -3.96 18.29
N HIS A 37 2.11 -4.76 17.97
CA HIS A 37 2.53 -5.01 16.60
C HIS A 37 1.37 -5.54 15.74
N GLY A 38 0.66 -6.57 16.23
CA GLY A 38 -0.49 -7.14 15.52
C GLY A 38 -1.62 -6.13 15.32
N LEU A 39 -1.94 -5.33 16.34
CA LEU A 39 -2.97 -4.29 16.26
C LEU A 39 -2.62 -3.21 15.24
N ILE A 40 -1.38 -2.68 15.28
CA ILE A 40 -0.92 -1.66 14.33
C ILE A 40 -0.97 -2.20 12.91
N ASN A 41 -0.53 -3.44 12.67
CA ASN A 41 -0.59 -4.05 11.34
C ASN A 41 -2.03 -4.26 10.85
N ALA A 42 -2.94 -4.69 11.72
CA ALA A 42 -4.35 -4.82 11.36
C ALA A 42 -4.95 -3.47 10.94
N ILE A 43 -4.65 -2.39 11.68
CA ILE A 43 -5.09 -1.03 11.34
C ILE A 43 -4.45 -0.58 10.03
N ALA A 44 -3.14 -0.72 9.86
CA ALA A 44 -2.40 -0.31 8.67
C ALA A 44 -2.91 -1.01 7.40
N PHE A 45 -3.14 -2.32 7.47
CA PHE A 45 -3.69 -3.08 6.35
C PHE A 45 -5.16 -2.75 6.11
N GLY A 46 -5.96 -2.59 7.17
CA GLY A 46 -7.35 -2.13 7.04
C GLY A 46 -7.47 -0.78 6.33
N LEU A 47 -6.63 0.19 6.70
CA LEU A 47 -6.54 1.48 6.02
C LEU A 47 -6.13 1.33 4.55
N THR A 48 -5.17 0.46 4.25
CA THR A 48 -4.76 0.19 2.86
C THR A 48 -5.92 -0.35 2.04
N TYR A 49 -6.64 -1.34 2.53
CA TYR A 49 -7.83 -1.87 1.86
C TYR A 49 -8.93 -0.82 1.71
N ALA A 50 -9.16 0.00 2.73
CA ALA A 50 -10.10 1.12 2.64
C ALA A 50 -9.71 2.11 1.53
N THR A 51 -8.41 2.41 1.37
CA THR A 51 -7.91 3.21 0.25
C THR A 51 -8.14 2.52 -1.10
N LEU A 52 -7.87 1.22 -1.22
CA LEU A 52 -8.10 0.48 -2.47
C LEU A 52 -9.58 0.48 -2.87
N PHE A 53 -10.49 0.20 -1.93
CA PHE A 53 -11.92 0.24 -2.19
C PHE A 53 -12.42 1.66 -2.48
N GLY A 54 -11.92 2.66 -1.76
CA GLY A 54 -12.26 4.07 -2.02
C GLY A 54 -11.80 4.53 -3.40
N LEU A 55 -10.61 4.11 -3.83
CA LEU A 55 -10.09 4.38 -5.17
C LEU A 55 -10.92 3.68 -6.24
N GLU A 56 -11.26 2.41 -6.04
CA GLU A 56 -12.12 1.63 -6.95
C GLU A 56 -13.49 2.30 -7.12
N LEU A 57 -14.11 2.73 -6.02
CA LEU A 57 -15.37 3.46 -6.03
C LEU A 57 -15.25 4.78 -6.82
N LEU A 58 -14.17 5.52 -6.59
CA LEU A 58 -13.88 6.78 -7.27
C LEU A 58 -13.79 6.57 -8.79
N ILE A 59 -12.97 5.62 -9.24
CA ILE A 59 -12.73 5.39 -10.67
C ILE A 59 -13.88 4.70 -11.39
N ARG A 60 -14.74 3.95 -10.70
CA ARG A 60 -15.87 3.27 -11.37
C ARG A 60 -17.16 4.05 -11.35
N LEU A 61 -17.46 4.74 -10.25
CA LEU A 61 -18.80 5.31 -10.03
C LEU A 61 -18.81 6.84 -9.97
N ILE A 62 -17.72 7.48 -9.57
CA ILE A 62 -17.71 8.93 -9.30
C ILE A 62 -17.04 9.71 -10.44
N GLN A 63 -15.81 9.35 -10.82
CA GLN A 63 -15.03 10.05 -11.84
C GLN A 63 -14.17 9.08 -12.67
N PRO A 64 -14.74 8.41 -13.69
CA PRO A 64 -14.04 7.40 -14.50
C PRO A 64 -12.79 7.89 -15.22
N ASN A 65 -12.76 9.18 -15.57
CA ASN A 65 -11.66 9.79 -16.32
C ASN A 65 -10.65 10.52 -15.42
N VAL A 66 -10.69 10.31 -14.09
CA VAL A 66 -9.81 11.01 -13.14
C VAL A 66 -8.32 10.74 -13.39
N PHE A 67 -7.99 9.60 -13.99
CA PHE A 67 -6.62 9.23 -14.38
C PHE A 67 -6.35 9.24 -15.89
N ALA A 68 -7.19 9.91 -16.70
CA ALA A 68 -6.99 10.00 -18.15
C ALA A 68 -5.60 10.58 -18.50
N PHE A 69 -5.13 11.59 -17.75
CA PHE A 69 -3.80 12.18 -17.92
C PHE A 69 -2.62 11.20 -17.77
N ILE A 70 -2.80 10.10 -17.02
CA ILE A 70 -1.81 9.01 -16.96
C ILE A 70 -1.92 8.13 -18.20
N GLN A 71 -3.14 7.82 -18.65
CA GLN A 71 -3.39 6.95 -19.79
C GLN A 71 -2.92 7.59 -21.11
N ASP A 72 -3.06 8.91 -21.23
CA ASP A 72 -2.69 9.69 -22.40
C ASP A 72 -1.17 9.92 -22.50
N ASN A 73 -0.41 9.62 -21.44
CA ASN A 73 1.05 9.77 -21.40
C ASN A 73 1.74 8.40 -21.24
N PRO A 74 2.41 7.89 -22.28
CA PRO A 74 3.08 6.58 -22.25
C PRO A 74 4.07 6.39 -21.08
N ASP A 75 4.81 7.43 -20.72
CA ASP A 75 5.79 7.37 -19.63
C ASP A 75 5.10 7.26 -18.27
N SER A 76 4.02 8.01 -18.06
CA SER A 76 3.23 7.95 -16.83
C SER A 76 2.55 6.58 -16.69
N LEU A 77 2.03 6.03 -17.78
CA LEU A 77 1.44 4.70 -17.81
C LEU A 77 2.48 3.60 -17.50
N ALA A 78 3.69 3.72 -18.04
CA ALA A 78 4.78 2.79 -17.74
C ALA A 78 5.15 2.81 -16.24
N ARG A 79 5.24 4.01 -15.63
CA ARG A 79 5.48 4.14 -14.18
C ARG A 79 4.34 3.55 -13.35
N LEU A 80 3.09 3.75 -13.75
CA LEU A 80 1.94 3.13 -13.09
C LEU A 80 2.00 1.61 -13.16
N ARG A 81 2.32 1.03 -14.33
CA ARG A 81 2.47 -0.43 -14.48
C ARG A 81 3.58 -0.98 -13.60
N LEU A 82 4.73 -0.29 -13.55
CA LEU A 82 5.82 -0.66 -12.65
C LEU A 82 5.36 -0.64 -11.18
N HIS A 83 4.65 0.42 -10.77
CA HIS A 83 4.09 0.53 -9.43
C HIS A 83 3.12 -0.62 -9.09
N LEU A 84 2.19 -0.93 -10.00
CA LEU A 84 1.24 -2.03 -9.84
C LEU A 84 1.93 -3.39 -9.72
N GLY A 85 3.08 -3.57 -10.38
CA GLY A 85 3.92 -4.77 -10.24
C GLY A 85 4.41 -5.03 -8.82
N PHE A 86 4.50 -3.99 -7.98
CA PHE A 86 4.80 -4.12 -6.54
C PHE A 86 3.55 -4.06 -5.67
N ALA A 87 2.63 -3.15 -5.99
CA ALA A 87 1.45 -2.86 -5.17
C ALA A 87 0.47 -4.04 -5.12
N ILE A 88 0.24 -4.72 -6.24
CA ILE A 88 -0.69 -5.85 -6.30
C ILE A 88 -0.18 -7.02 -5.44
N PRO A 89 1.07 -7.51 -5.61
CA PRO A 89 1.62 -8.52 -4.70
C PRO A 89 1.57 -8.09 -3.23
N ALA A 90 1.94 -6.85 -2.91
CA ALA A 90 1.90 -6.35 -1.54
C ALA A 90 0.49 -6.43 -0.94
N ALA A 91 -0.54 -5.96 -1.67
CA ALA A 91 -1.93 -5.99 -1.22
C ALA A 91 -2.44 -7.42 -0.98
N LEU A 92 -2.14 -8.34 -1.89
CA LEU A 92 -2.52 -9.76 -1.76
C LEU A 92 -1.83 -10.45 -0.57
N MET A 93 -0.60 -10.05 -0.25
CA MET A 93 0.14 -10.60 0.88
C MET A 93 -0.42 -10.15 2.24
N MET A 94 -1.03 -8.97 2.37
CA MET A 94 -1.55 -8.46 3.64
C MET A 94 -2.51 -9.43 4.38
N PRO A 95 -3.56 -10.00 3.77
CA PRO A 95 -4.43 -10.95 4.45
C PRO A 95 -3.69 -12.23 4.83
N VAL A 96 -2.74 -12.68 4.00
CA VAL A 96 -1.89 -13.84 4.30
C VAL A 96 -0.97 -13.54 5.49
N MET A 97 -0.43 -12.32 5.58
CA MET A 97 0.39 -11.84 6.69
C MET A 97 -0.38 -11.79 8.00
N LEU A 98 -1.63 -11.32 7.99
CA LEU A 98 -2.51 -11.36 9.16
C LEU A 98 -2.80 -12.80 9.57
N TRP A 99 -3.26 -13.62 8.63
CA TRP A 99 -3.58 -15.02 8.91
C TRP A 99 -2.40 -15.76 9.54
N THR A 100 -1.23 -15.69 8.90
CA THR A 100 -0.02 -16.36 9.38
C THR A 100 0.52 -15.74 10.66
N GLY A 101 0.28 -14.46 10.92
CA GLY A 101 0.64 -13.79 12.17
C GLY A 101 -0.20 -14.24 13.38
N TYR A 102 -1.49 -14.57 13.16
CA TYR A 102 -2.38 -15.04 14.23
C TYR A 102 -2.32 -16.57 14.42
N TYR A 103 -2.25 -17.33 13.33
CA TYR A 103 -2.46 -18.78 13.36
C TYR A 103 -1.31 -19.60 12.75
N GLY A 104 -0.38 -18.95 12.05
CA GLY A 104 0.63 -19.63 11.26
C GLY A 104 1.92 -19.94 12.02
N PRO A 105 2.76 -20.83 11.46
CA PRO A 105 4.08 -21.09 12.02
C PRO A 105 4.98 -19.86 11.85
N ARG A 106 5.71 -19.52 12.92
CA ARG A 106 6.57 -18.33 12.99
C ARG A 106 7.56 -18.21 11.82
N ARG A 107 8.14 -19.32 11.36
CA ARG A 107 9.09 -19.32 10.24
C ARG A 107 8.45 -18.82 8.95
N VAL A 108 7.25 -19.30 8.62
CA VAL A 108 6.51 -18.88 7.43
C VAL A 108 6.14 -17.40 7.52
N HIS A 109 5.64 -16.96 8.67
CA HIS A 109 5.31 -15.55 8.87
C HIS A 109 6.53 -14.63 8.69
N LEU A 110 7.70 -15.02 9.22
CA LEU A 110 8.93 -14.23 9.07
C LEU A 110 9.44 -14.20 7.62
N THR A 111 9.37 -15.31 6.90
CA THR A 111 9.70 -15.35 5.47
C THR A 111 8.78 -14.44 4.67
N LEU A 112 7.47 -14.54 4.90
CA LEU A 112 6.49 -13.67 4.24
C LEU A 112 6.67 -12.20 4.64
N ALA A 113 7.03 -11.90 5.88
CA ALA A 113 7.34 -10.53 6.31
C ALA A 113 8.51 -9.93 5.54
N GLY A 114 9.57 -10.73 5.29
CA GLY A 114 10.71 -10.29 4.48
C GLY A 114 10.31 -9.98 3.04
N ILE A 115 9.58 -10.90 2.40
CA ILE A 115 9.07 -10.71 1.03
C ILE A 115 8.13 -9.50 0.97
N PHE A 116 7.20 -9.39 1.93
CA PHE A 116 6.26 -8.27 2.05
C PHE A 116 7.02 -6.94 2.18
N GLY A 117 8.08 -6.89 3.00
CA GLY A 117 8.91 -5.70 3.16
C GLY A 117 9.54 -5.23 1.84
N ILE A 118 10.01 -6.17 1.00
CA ILE A 118 10.58 -5.86 -0.31
C ILE A 118 9.52 -5.27 -1.24
N VAL A 119 8.37 -5.95 -1.38
CA VAL A 119 7.31 -5.49 -2.30
C VAL A 119 6.63 -4.21 -1.79
N TRP A 120 6.50 -4.04 -0.48
CA TRP A 120 5.97 -2.81 0.13
C TRP A 120 6.92 -1.64 -0.10
N LEU A 121 8.23 -1.82 0.08
CA LEU A 121 9.21 -0.78 -0.21
C LEU A 121 9.19 -0.40 -1.69
N GLY A 122 9.10 -1.38 -2.60
CA GLY A 122 8.91 -1.13 -4.02
C GLY A 122 7.63 -0.34 -4.32
N THR A 123 6.52 -0.66 -3.65
CA THR A 123 5.24 0.06 -3.74
C THR A 123 5.41 1.52 -3.31
N TRP A 124 6.05 1.76 -2.17
CA TRP A 124 6.28 3.11 -1.66
C TRP A 124 7.19 3.92 -2.58
N LEU A 125 8.33 3.37 -3.01
CA LEU A 125 9.29 4.06 -3.89
C LEU A 125 8.64 4.43 -5.23
N THR A 126 8.03 3.46 -5.90
CA THR A 126 7.43 3.67 -7.23
C THR A 126 6.17 4.52 -7.18
N GLY A 127 5.41 4.47 -6.08
CA GLY A 127 4.19 5.26 -5.91
C GLY A 127 4.46 6.69 -5.46
N VAL A 128 5.17 6.86 -4.34
CA VAL A 128 5.41 8.17 -3.72
C VAL A 128 6.39 9.01 -4.52
N ILE A 129 7.48 8.40 -4.98
CA ILE A 129 8.52 9.11 -5.75
C ILE A 129 8.20 9.07 -7.25
N GLY A 130 7.72 7.92 -7.75
CA GLY A 130 7.62 7.68 -9.20
C GLY A 130 6.36 8.23 -9.89
N LEU A 131 5.20 8.25 -9.25
CA LEU A 131 3.97 8.71 -9.90
C LEU A 131 3.90 10.25 -9.99
N PRO A 132 3.50 10.82 -11.14
CA PRO A 132 3.35 12.27 -11.30
C PRO A 132 2.17 12.78 -10.46
N HIS A 133 2.24 14.02 -9.97
CA HIS A 133 1.16 14.63 -9.17
C HIS A 133 1.04 16.14 -9.41
N ASP A 134 1.56 16.57 -10.55
CA ASP A 134 1.71 17.91 -11.09
C ASP A 134 1.04 18.01 -12.47
#